data_AF-A0A2M7GYM9-F1
#
_entry.id   AF-A0A2M7GYM9-F1
#
_cell.length_a   1.000
_cell.length_b   1.000
_cell.length_c   1.000
_cell.angle_alpha   90.00
_cell.angle_beta   90.00
_cell.angle_gamma   90.00
#
_symmetry.space_group_name_H-M   'P 1'
#
loop_
_entity.id
_entity.type
_entity.pdbx_description
1 polymer ?
#
loop_
_entity_poly.entity_id
_entity_poly.type
_entity_poly.pdbx_seq_one_letter_code
_entity_poly.pdbx_strand_id
1 'polypeptide(L)'
;MNQTSKSKLNSRERLLAAINRKEVDHLPLYAWVFGFSPPGHLRWKKNGREVEHWYTMRLEHIHTLPEPWDISDDFKRVKTWLNLGLDDVLDVSFPWSINPEVKIRDWREENLLCRIYQTPEGEILQKVKKTEEEIPPGWVIQPDKLKTFEDFNLPRTVKFPVSIKEDLPKLKFLLCEPTKQQIGNYQERISLIKKFSSKNGVLVAGWSAFGMDGVIWLIGIEKAIITAMTEQDFFQELVEMVYNFDLMRTERML
;
A
#
# COMPACT_ATOMS: atom_id res chain seq x y z
N MET A 1 -19.94 17.07 -42.90
CA MET A 1 -19.82 17.14 -41.42
C MET A 1 -18.36 17.32 -41.09
N ASN A 2 -17.94 18.54 -40.73
CA ASN A 2 -16.57 18.78 -40.28
C ASN A 2 -16.44 18.18 -38.88
N GLN A 3 -15.74 17.04 -38.76
CA GLN A 3 -15.13 16.66 -37.49
C GLN A 3 -14.13 17.76 -37.15
N THR A 4 -14.53 18.72 -36.34
CA THR A 4 -13.59 19.54 -35.58
C THR A 4 -12.68 18.57 -34.85
N SER A 5 -11.42 18.51 -35.28
CA SER A 5 -10.35 17.77 -34.61
C SER A 5 -10.34 18.23 -33.15
N LYS A 6 -10.92 17.41 -32.25
CA LYS A 6 -10.82 17.67 -30.81
C LYS A 6 -9.34 17.65 -30.46
N SER A 7 -8.87 18.65 -29.72
CA SER A 7 -7.49 18.67 -29.24
C SER A 7 -7.22 17.37 -28.48
N LYS A 8 -6.18 16.64 -28.90
CA LYS A 8 -5.78 15.40 -28.25
C LYS A 8 -5.30 15.72 -26.83
N LEU A 9 -5.91 15.09 -25.84
CA LEU A 9 -5.55 15.24 -24.43
C LEU A 9 -4.45 14.23 -24.07
N ASN A 10 -3.54 14.58 -23.17
CA ASN A 10 -2.74 13.56 -22.48
C ASN A 10 -3.58 12.84 -21.41
N SER A 11 -3.03 11.77 -20.84
CA SER A 11 -3.76 10.93 -19.89
C SER A 11 -4.23 11.71 -18.65
N ARG A 12 -3.37 12.59 -18.13
CA ARG A 12 -3.68 13.46 -17.01
C ARG A 12 -4.84 14.40 -17.31
N GLU A 13 -4.79 15.09 -18.44
CA GLU A 13 -5.84 16.01 -18.87
C GLU A 13 -7.17 15.29 -19.05
N ARG A 14 -7.15 14.11 -19.68
CA ARG A 14 -8.34 13.29 -19.91
C ARG A 14 -8.98 12.82 -18.61
N LEU A 15 -8.19 12.26 -17.70
CA LEU A 15 -8.67 11.81 -16.39
C LEU A 15 -9.23 12.98 -15.58
N LEU A 16 -8.54 14.12 -15.54
CA LEU A 16 -9.03 15.31 -14.84
C LEU A 16 -10.30 15.88 -15.47
N ALA A 17 -10.41 15.91 -16.80
CA ALA A 17 -11.61 16.34 -17.50
C ALA A 17 -12.79 15.42 -17.16
N ALA A 18 -12.60 14.10 -17.19
CA ALA A 18 -13.63 13.12 -16.84
C ALA A 18 -14.09 13.25 -15.37
N ILE A 19 -13.16 13.36 -14.41
CA ILE A 19 -13.47 13.58 -12.99
C ILE A 19 -14.33 14.86 -12.80
N ASN A 20 -14.04 15.91 -13.57
CA ASN A 20 -14.77 17.17 -13.54
C ASN A 20 -16.01 17.19 -14.46
N ARG A 21 -16.43 16.05 -15.01
CA ARG A 21 -17.60 15.92 -15.89
C ARG A 21 -17.53 16.81 -17.14
N LYS A 22 -16.33 17.03 -17.67
CA LYS A 22 -16.06 17.79 -18.91
C LYS A 22 -15.96 16.83 -20.11
N GLU A 23 -16.08 17.38 -21.32
CA GLU A 23 -15.83 16.61 -22.54
C GLU A 23 -14.37 16.13 -22.62
N VAL A 24 -14.19 14.92 -23.16
CA VAL A 24 -12.90 14.27 -23.39
C VAL A 24 -12.74 13.90 -24.87
N ASP A 25 -11.50 13.68 -25.29
CA ASP A 25 -11.15 13.24 -26.65
C ASP A 25 -11.50 11.75 -26.87
N HIS A 26 -11.45 10.92 -25.83
CA HIS A 26 -12.09 9.61 -25.72
C HIS A 26 -12.37 9.26 -24.25
N LEU A 27 -13.21 8.24 -24.00
CA LEU A 27 -13.49 7.77 -22.65
C LEU A 27 -12.21 7.23 -22.02
N PRO A 28 -11.75 7.77 -20.87
CA PRO A 28 -10.53 7.27 -20.25
C PRO A 28 -10.72 5.83 -19.77
N LEU A 29 -9.71 5.00 -20.02
CA LEU A 29 -9.66 3.62 -19.55
C LEU A 29 -8.40 3.40 -18.72
N TYR A 30 -8.59 3.33 -17.41
CA TYR A 30 -7.56 2.97 -16.45
C TYR A 30 -7.75 1.51 -16.01
N ALA A 31 -6.73 0.69 -16.26
CA ALA A 31 -6.71 -0.70 -15.82
C ALA A 31 -5.80 -0.84 -14.59
N TRP A 32 -6.40 -1.15 -13.44
CA TRP A 32 -5.61 -1.41 -12.23
C TRP A 32 -4.74 -2.65 -12.42
N VAL A 33 -3.46 -2.53 -12.08
CA VAL A 33 -2.45 -3.55 -12.37
C VAL A 33 -2.04 -4.26 -11.09
N PHE A 34 -2.54 -5.47 -10.92
CA PHE A 34 -2.30 -6.33 -9.76
C PHE A 34 -2.07 -7.76 -10.25
N GLY A 35 -0.81 -8.15 -10.44
CA GLY A 35 -0.48 -9.47 -10.97
C GLY A 35 -0.88 -9.68 -12.44
N PHE A 36 -0.98 -8.59 -13.21
CA PHE A 36 -1.45 -8.66 -14.59
C PHE A 36 -0.41 -9.39 -15.47
N SER A 37 -0.85 -10.41 -16.22
CA SER A 37 -0.02 -11.14 -17.17
C SER A 37 -0.16 -10.52 -18.59
N PRO A 38 0.71 -9.57 -18.99
CA PRO A 38 0.69 -9.05 -20.35
C PRO A 38 1.01 -10.13 -21.41
N PRO A 39 0.53 -9.94 -22.66
CA PRO A 39 1.06 -10.66 -23.82
C PRO A 39 2.59 -10.52 -23.94
N GLY A 40 3.24 -11.56 -24.48
CA GLY A 40 4.71 -11.65 -24.54
C GLY A 40 5.40 -10.45 -25.20
N HIS A 41 4.78 -9.81 -26.19
CA HIS A 41 5.36 -8.65 -26.88
C HIS A 41 5.37 -7.36 -26.05
N LEU A 42 4.64 -7.31 -24.92
CA LEU A 42 4.67 -6.19 -23.98
C LEU A 42 5.61 -6.45 -22.79
N ARG A 43 6.01 -7.71 -22.56
CA ARG A 43 6.94 -8.09 -21.48
C ARG A 43 8.31 -7.49 -21.70
N TRP A 44 9.09 -7.41 -20.63
CA TRP A 44 10.48 -6.95 -20.72
C TRP A 44 11.42 -7.75 -19.83
N LYS A 45 12.71 -7.63 -20.11
CA LYS A 45 13.76 -8.15 -19.24
C LYS A 45 14.28 -7.06 -18.29
N LYS A 46 14.56 -7.47 -17.06
CA LYS A 46 15.21 -6.67 -16.02
C LYS A 46 16.17 -7.58 -15.25
N ASN A 47 17.44 -7.19 -15.16
CA ASN A 47 18.49 -7.98 -14.49
C ASN A 47 18.55 -9.45 -14.95
N GLY A 48 18.40 -9.70 -16.25
CA GLY A 48 18.42 -11.05 -16.84
C GLY A 48 17.13 -11.87 -16.66
N ARG A 49 16.17 -11.39 -15.86
CA ARG A 49 14.85 -12.02 -15.63
C ARG A 49 13.79 -11.37 -16.51
N GLU A 50 12.86 -12.16 -17.04
CA GLU A 50 11.65 -11.64 -17.68
C GLU A 50 10.63 -11.18 -16.63
N VAL A 51 10.04 -10.01 -16.83
CA VAL A 51 8.96 -9.47 -16.02
C VAL A 51 7.65 -9.95 -16.63
N GLU A 52 7.17 -11.08 -16.10
CA GLU A 52 5.98 -11.79 -16.59
C GLU A 52 4.68 -11.22 -16.04
N HIS A 53 4.73 -10.66 -14.83
CA HIS A 53 3.57 -10.07 -14.14
C HIS A 53 3.83 -8.61 -13.83
N TRP A 54 2.83 -7.77 -14.06
CA TRP A 54 2.89 -6.35 -13.74
C TRP A 54 2.16 -6.05 -12.45
N TYR A 55 2.66 -5.05 -11.73
CA TYR A 55 2.09 -4.55 -10.49
C TYR A 55 1.99 -3.02 -10.53
N THR A 56 1.59 -2.43 -9.40
CA THR A 56 1.77 -1.01 -9.10
C THR A 56 2.51 -0.90 -7.77
N MET A 57 3.32 0.15 -7.61
CA MET A 57 3.93 0.44 -6.31
C MET A 57 2.91 0.75 -5.20
N ARG A 58 1.62 0.96 -5.52
CA ARG A 58 0.55 1.02 -4.50
C ARG A 58 0.56 -0.16 -3.52
N LEU A 59 1.01 -1.32 -3.98
CA LEU A 59 0.95 -2.57 -3.22
C LEU A 59 2.06 -2.70 -2.16
N GLU A 60 3.04 -1.80 -2.15
CA GLU A 60 4.30 -1.95 -1.41
C GLU A 60 4.17 -2.05 0.12
N HIS A 61 3.05 -1.59 0.69
CA HIS A 61 2.88 -1.50 2.14
C HIS A 61 2.05 -2.62 2.78
N ILE A 62 1.04 -3.12 2.07
CA ILE A 62 0.08 -4.11 2.61
C ILE A 62 0.10 -5.46 1.89
N HIS A 63 0.93 -5.59 0.86
CA HIS A 63 1.09 -6.83 0.13
C HIS A 63 2.54 -7.26 0.04
N THR A 64 2.73 -8.57 -0.03
CA THR A 64 4.00 -9.16 -0.41
C THR A 64 3.91 -9.69 -1.83
N LEU A 65 4.65 -9.06 -2.75
CA LEU A 65 4.68 -9.48 -4.14
C LEU A 65 5.52 -10.76 -4.30
N PRO A 66 5.13 -11.71 -5.18
CA PRO A 66 5.94 -12.89 -5.48
C PRO A 66 7.18 -12.54 -6.32
N GLU A 67 7.20 -11.36 -6.93
CA GLU A 67 8.28 -10.88 -7.80
C GLU A 67 8.68 -9.46 -7.40
N PRO A 68 9.98 -9.09 -7.53
CA PRO A 68 10.41 -7.72 -7.30
C PRO A 68 9.72 -6.74 -8.26
N TRP A 69 9.27 -5.60 -7.71
CA TRP A 69 8.72 -4.48 -8.47
C TRP A 69 9.24 -3.16 -7.89
N ASP A 70 9.69 -2.24 -8.74
CA ASP A 70 10.11 -0.91 -8.29
C ASP A 70 9.65 0.21 -9.24
N ILE A 71 10.06 1.43 -8.93
CA ILE A 71 9.65 2.64 -9.67
C ILE A 71 10.00 2.60 -11.16
N SER A 72 11.09 1.92 -11.54
CA SER A 72 11.46 1.79 -12.95
C SER A 72 10.48 0.91 -13.71
N ASP A 73 9.87 -0.07 -13.03
CA ASP A 73 8.84 -0.93 -13.61
C ASP A 73 7.52 -0.18 -13.75
N ASP A 74 7.13 0.64 -12.76
CA ASP A 74 5.99 1.56 -12.87
C ASP A 74 6.12 2.49 -14.08
N PHE A 75 7.31 3.09 -14.26
CA PHE A 75 7.57 3.96 -15.41
C PHE A 75 7.48 3.23 -16.74
N LYS A 76 7.86 1.95 -16.77
CA LYS A 76 7.80 1.14 -17.98
C LYS A 76 6.37 0.73 -18.30
N ARG A 77 5.63 0.26 -17.30
CA ARG A 77 4.19 -0.04 -17.36
C ARG A 77 3.40 1.15 -17.91
N VAL A 78 3.58 2.33 -17.32
CA VAL A 78 2.89 3.57 -17.75
C VAL A 78 3.15 3.87 -19.22
N LYS A 79 4.42 3.85 -19.65
CA LYS A 79 4.74 4.11 -21.07
C LYS A 79 4.10 3.07 -21.99
N THR A 80 4.11 1.81 -21.60
CA THR A 80 3.49 0.73 -22.39
C THR A 80 1.99 0.94 -22.52
N TRP A 81 1.29 1.30 -21.44
CA TRP A 81 -0.14 1.62 -21.49
C TRP A 81 -0.46 2.83 -22.35
N LEU A 82 0.28 3.93 -22.19
CA LEU A 82 0.08 5.13 -23.01
C LEU A 82 0.29 4.85 -24.50
N ASN A 83 1.27 4.02 -24.86
CA ASN A 83 1.54 3.64 -26.25
C ASN A 83 0.40 2.81 -26.87
N LEU A 84 -0.37 2.11 -26.04
CA LEU A 84 -1.56 1.35 -26.45
C LEU A 84 -2.84 2.20 -26.43
N GLY A 85 -2.73 3.49 -26.07
CA GLY A 85 -3.88 4.39 -25.94
C GLY A 85 -4.67 4.22 -24.64
N LEU A 86 -4.12 3.52 -23.65
CA LEU A 86 -4.71 3.40 -22.32
C LEU A 86 -4.19 4.48 -21.38
N ASP A 87 -5.06 4.88 -20.45
CA ASP A 87 -4.72 5.84 -19.40
C ASP A 87 -4.06 5.15 -18.22
N ASP A 88 -3.23 5.92 -17.50
CA ASP A 88 -2.55 5.38 -16.33
C ASP A 88 -2.24 6.45 -15.29
N VAL A 89 -2.00 5.96 -14.07
CA VAL A 89 -1.61 6.75 -12.89
C VAL A 89 -0.37 6.15 -12.25
N LEU A 90 0.39 7.00 -11.56
CA LEU A 90 1.44 6.57 -10.64
C LEU A 90 0.93 6.70 -9.21
N ASP A 91 1.00 5.61 -8.45
CA ASP A 91 0.61 5.61 -7.04
C ASP A 91 1.78 5.98 -6.14
N VAL A 92 1.52 6.79 -5.12
CA VAL A 92 2.48 7.16 -4.09
C VAL A 92 1.85 7.00 -2.71
N SER A 93 2.67 6.60 -1.74
CA SER A 93 2.30 6.55 -0.34
C SER A 93 3.47 7.00 0.51
N PHE A 94 3.18 7.79 1.53
CA PHE A 94 4.19 8.16 2.51
C PHE A 94 4.69 6.90 3.23
N PRO A 95 6.02 6.75 3.46
CA PRO A 95 6.57 5.53 4.00
C PRO A 95 6.01 5.25 5.39
N TRP A 96 6.00 3.98 5.73
CA TRP A 96 5.66 3.55 7.08
C TRP A 96 6.92 3.37 7.88
N SER A 97 6.77 3.48 9.19
CA SER A 97 7.91 3.28 10.07
C SER A 97 7.51 2.69 11.39
N ILE A 98 8.54 2.13 12.01
CA ILE A 98 8.54 1.64 13.36
C ILE A 98 9.62 2.44 14.06
N ASN A 99 9.35 2.88 15.29
CA ASN A 99 10.30 3.67 16.05
C ASN A 99 11.64 2.89 16.19
N PRO A 100 12.80 3.53 15.96
CA PRO A 100 14.11 2.86 16.01
C PRO A 100 14.44 2.15 17.33
N GLU A 101 13.77 2.50 18.43
CA GLU A 101 13.94 1.84 19.73
C GLU A 101 13.26 0.48 19.80
N VAL A 102 12.34 0.18 18.87
CA VAL A 102 11.63 -1.10 18.82
C VAL A 102 12.55 -2.19 18.30
N LYS A 103 12.72 -3.23 19.12
CA LYS A 103 13.42 -4.45 18.71
C LYS A 103 12.42 -5.49 18.26
N ILE A 104 12.66 -6.07 17.09
CA ILE A 104 11.78 -7.08 16.49
C ILE A 104 12.45 -8.44 16.59
N ARG A 105 11.71 -9.43 17.09
CA ARG A 105 12.12 -10.83 17.02
C ARG A 105 11.02 -11.65 16.36
N ASP A 106 11.40 -12.37 15.31
CA ASP A 106 10.57 -13.29 14.56
C ASP A 106 10.93 -14.73 14.89
N TRP A 107 9.93 -15.60 15.01
CA TRP A 107 10.14 -17.04 15.10
C TRP A 107 8.91 -17.79 14.56
N ARG A 108 9.02 -19.12 14.47
CA ARG A 108 7.91 -20.00 14.12
C ARG A 108 7.54 -20.88 15.30
N GLU A 109 6.23 -21.06 15.50
CA GLU A 109 5.65 -22.04 16.43
C GLU A 109 4.70 -22.91 15.60
N GLU A 110 5.06 -24.15 15.31
CA GLU A 110 4.28 -25.02 14.43
C GLU A 110 3.97 -24.33 13.08
N ASN A 111 2.69 -24.10 12.78
CA ASN A 111 2.21 -23.39 11.59
C ASN A 111 1.97 -21.88 11.84
N LEU A 112 2.50 -21.30 12.91
CA LEU A 112 2.36 -19.88 13.22
C LEU A 112 3.63 -19.10 12.85
N LEU A 113 3.42 -17.98 12.16
CA LEU A 113 4.36 -16.87 12.11
C LEU A 113 4.18 -16.04 13.38
N CYS A 114 5.22 -15.98 14.20
CA CYS A 114 5.21 -15.23 15.44
C CYS A 114 6.17 -14.04 15.33
N ARG A 115 5.72 -12.89 15.81
CA ARG A 115 6.54 -11.69 15.95
C ARG A 115 6.27 -11.03 17.28
N ILE A 116 7.35 -10.60 17.93
CA ILE A 116 7.27 -9.71 19.08
C ILE A 116 7.95 -8.38 18.75
N TYR A 117 7.27 -7.30 19.09
CA TYR A 117 7.82 -5.94 19.09
C TYR A 117 8.12 -5.57 20.54
N GLN A 118 9.39 -5.42 20.87
CA GLN A 118 9.82 -4.96 22.18
C GLN A 118 9.91 -3.44 22.14
N THR A 119 8.90 -2.77 22.69
CA THR A 119 8.82 -1.31 22.76
C THR A 119 9.27 -0.83 24.14
N PRO A 120 9.61 0.46 24.29
CA PRO A 120 9.89 1.04 25.61
C PRO A 120 8.75 0.91 26.63
N GLU A 121 7.49 0.77 26.19
CA GLU A 121 6.30 0.62 27.05
C GLU A 121 5.89 -0.86 27.22
N GLY A 122 6.72 -1.79 26.74
CA GLY A 122 6.50 -3.23 26.85
C GLY A 122 6.33 -3.93 25.51
N GLU A 123 5.95 -5.20 25.59
CA GLU A 123 5.94 -6.09 24.42
C GLU A 123 4.57 -6.14 23.75
N ILE A 124 4.57 -6.15 22.41
CA ILE A 124 3.42 -6.46 21.56
C ILE A 124 3.71 -7.79 20.86
N LEU A 125 2.87 -8.78 21.11
CA LEU A 125 2.96 -10.10 20.48
C LEU A 125 1.90 -10.23 19.39
N GLN A 126 2.33 -10.62 18.20
CA GLN A 126 1.45 -10.92 17.07
C GLN A 126 1.69 -12.35 16.60
N LYS A 127 0.62 -13.12 16.37
CA LYS A 127 0.69 -14.49 15.84
C LYS A 127 -0.29 -14.66 14.69
N VAL A 128 0.20 -15.14 13.55
CA VAL A 128 -0.59 -15.34 12.33
C VAL A 128 -0.31 -16.74 11.78
N LYS A 129 -1.34 -17.49 11.42
CA LYS A 129 -1.18 -18.80 10.76
C LYS A 129 -0.51 -18.64 9.41
N LYS A 130 0.57 -19.38 9.16
CA LYS A 130 1.11 -19.64 7.82
C LYS A 130 0.21 -20.67 7.16
N THR A 131 -0.39 -20.32 6.03
CA THR A 131 -1.21 -21.25 5.23
C THR A 131 -0.44 -21.71 4.02
N GLU A 132 -0.64 -22.98 3.66
CA GLU A 132 -0.18 -23.55 2.41
C GLU A 132 -1.38 -23.55 1.47
N GLU A 133 -1.47 -22.54 0.62
CA GLU A 133 -2.49 -22.43 -0.42
C GLU A 133 -1.82 -22.33 -1.78
N GLU A 134 -2.46 -22.91 -2.81
CA GLU A 134 -2.01 -22.72 -4.17
C GLU A 134 -2.32 -21.28 -4.59
N ILE A 135 -1.27 -20.50 -4.85
CA ILE A 135 -1.38 -19.10 -5.24
C ILE A 135 -1.18 -19.01 -6.75
N PRO A 136 -2.16 -18.49 -7.51
CA PRO A 136 -1.99 -18.28 -8.94
C PRO A 136 -0.76 -17.41 -9.25
N PRO A 137 -0.04 -17.67 -10.37
CA PRO A 137 1.07 -16.83 -10.79
C PRO A 137 0.69 -15.35 -10.86
N GLY A 138 1.59 -14.49 -10.38
CA GLY A 138 1.37 -13.05 -10.32
C GLY A 138 0.53 -12.58 -9.13
N TRP A 139 -0.13 -13.46 -8.38
CA TRP A 139 -0.91 -13.04 -7.21
C TRP A 139 -0.01 -12.81 -5.99
N VAL A 140 -0.46 -11.93 -5.09
CA VAL A 140 0.25 -11.64 -3.84
C VAL A 140 0.36 -12.88 -2.96
N ILE A 141 1.46 -12.98 -2.22
CA ILE A 141 1.80 -14.15 -1.41
C ILE A 141 1.81 -13.81 0.08
N GLN A 142 1.55 -14.80 0.92
CA GLN A 142 1.77 -14.63 2.34
C GLN A 142 3.28 -14.56 2.63
N PRO A 143 3.78 -13.51 3.31
CA PRO A 143 5.20 -13.40 3.60
C PRO A 143 5.71 -14.51 4.53
N ASP A 144 7.01 -14.78 4.50
CA ASP A 144 7.64 -15.76 5.40
C ASP A 144 7.93 -15.23 6.80
N LYS A 145 7.90 -13.91 6.94
CA LYS A 145 7.99 -13.19 8.20
C LYS A 145 6.75 -12.31 8.33
N LEU A 146 6.21 -12.26 9.54
CA LEU A 146 5.03 -11.47 9.84
C LEU A 146 5.30 -9.97 9.57
N LYS A 147 4.32 -9.23 9.05
CA LYS A 147 4.33 -7.76 8.98
C LYS A 147 3.17 -7.22 9.81
N THR A 148 3.31 -6.02 10.40
CA THR A 148 2.25 -5.41 11.23
C THR A 148 0.93 -5.35 10.48
N PHE A 149 0.95 -4.77 9.27
CA PHE A 149 -0.18 -4.79 8.34
C PHE A 149 0.19 -5.61 7.11
N GLU A 150 -0.71 -6.52 6.76
CA GLU A 150 -0.66 -7.39 5.60
C GLU A 150 -2.06 -7.99 5.45
N ASP A 151 -2.61 -8.03 4.24
CA ASP A 151 -3.98 -8.50 3.99
C ASP A 151 -4.18 -9.95 4.47
N PHE A 152 -3.14 -10.79 4.34
CA PHE A 152 -3.16 -12.15 4.84
C PHE A 152 -3.36 -12.24 6.36
N ASN A 153 -3.05 -11.19 7.14
CA ASN A 153 -3.18 -11.22 8.59
C ASN A 153 -4.64 -11.40 9.03
N LEU A 154 -5.61 -10.67 8.45
CA LEU A 154 -6.98 -10.61 9.00
C LEU A 154 -7.64 -11.99 9.21
N PRO A 155 -7.73 -12.86 8.19
CA PRO A 155 -8.35 -14.17 8.35
C PRO A 155 -7.46 -15.20 9.08
N ARG A 156 -6.16 -14.89 9.28
CA ARG A 156 -5.17 -15.85 9.79
C ARG A 156 -4.61 -15.49 11.16
N THR A 157 -4.96 -14.33 11.72
CA THR A 157 -4.43 -13.87 13.01
C THR A 157 -5.04 -14.68 14.14
N VAL A 158 -4.16 -15.23 14.98
CA VAL A 158 -4.52 -15.91 16.24
C VAL A 158 -4.34 -14.97 17.42
N LYS A 159 -3.37 -14.05 17.33
CA LYS A 159 -3.14 -13.01 18.33
C LYS A 159 -2.88 -11.68 17.63
N PHE A 160 -3.81 -10.75 17.81
CA PHE A 160 -3.73 -9.39 17.28
C PHE A 160 -2.78 -8.51 18.12
N PRO A 161 -2.16 -7.47 17.52
CA PRO A 161 -1.27 -6.54 18.21
C PRO A 161 -1.89 -5.88 19.45
N VAL A 162 -3.18 -5.60 19.42
CA VAL A 162 -3.93 -4.97 20.49
C VAL A 162 -4.97 -5.96 21.01
N SER A 163 -5.02 -6.15 22.33
CA SER A 163 -6.03 -6.99 22.98
C SER A 163 -6.69 -6.31 24.16
N ILE A 164 -6.06 -5.31 24.78
CA ILE A 164 -6.59 -4.55 25.91
C ILE A 164 -6.14 -3.09 25.80
N LYS A 165 -6.77 -2.21 26.58
CA LYS A 165 -6.46 -0.77 26.55
C LYS A 165 -4.99 -0.49 26.89
N GLU A 166 -4.39 -1.28 27.77
CA GLU A 166 -3.00 -1.18 28.21
C GLU A 166 -1.99 -1.49 27.09
N ASP A 167 -2.43 -2.00 25.94
CA ASP A 167 -1.58 -2.18 24.76
C ASP A 167 -1.40 -0.86 23.96
N LEU A 168 -2.29 0.13 24.13
CA LEU A 168 -2.26 1.38 23.36
C LEU A 168 -0.96 2.20 23.56
N PRO A 169 -0.41 2.36 24.78
CA PRO A 169 0.87 3.04 24.96
C PRO A 169 2.03 2.40 24.19
N LYS A 170 1.97 1.09 23.92
CA LYS A 170 2.98 0.36 23.15
C LYS A 170 2.81 0.59 21.65
N LEU A 171 1.56 0.75 21.19
CA LEU A 171 1.23 0.91 19.78
C LEU A 171 1.80 2.23 19.20
N LYS A 172 2.01 3.27 20.02
CA LYS A 172 2.60 4.56 19.59
C LYS A 172 3.98 4.42 18.94
N PHE A 173 4.70 3.32 19.22
CA PHE A 173 6.00 3.04 18.60
C PHE A 173 5.89 2.30 17.26
N LEU A 174 4.73 1.72 16.95
CA LEU A 174 4.46 1.08 15.66
C LEU A 174 3.69 1.99 14.70
N LEU A 175 3.01 3.01 15.23
CA LEU A 175 2.29 4.05 14.48
C LEU A 175 2.98 5.40 14.68
N CYS A 176 4.19 5.54 14.16
CA CYS A 176 5.00 6.74 14.36
C CYS A 176 5.44 7.38 13.03
N GLU A 177 5.95 8.61 13.11
CA GLU A 177 6.54 9.28 11.97
C GLU A 177 7.77 8.49 11.46
N PRO A 178 7.97 8.41 10.13
CA PRO A 178 9.19 7.89 9.55
C PRO A 178 10.45 8.64 9.95
N THR A 179 11.56 7.92 9.96
CA THR A 179 12.88 8.50 10.24
C THR A 179 13.27 9.51 9.16
N LYS A 180 14.18 10.43 9.49
CA LYS A 180 14.74 11.40 8.52
C LYS A 180 15.28 10.72 7.25
N GLN A 181 15.89 9.55 7.39
CA GLN A 181 16.40 8.78 6.26
C GLN A 181 15.27 8.27 5.36
N GLN A 182 14.20 7.71 5.94
CA GLN A 182 13.04 7.25 5.17
C GLN A 182 12.33 8.41 4.46
N ILE A 183 12.23 9.57 5.12
CA ILE A 183 11.69 10.79 4.52
C ILE A 183 12.56 11.25 3.35
N GLY A 184 13.89 11.26 3.50
CA GLY A 184 14.82 11.61 2.43
C GLY A 184 14.67 10.70 1.21
N ASN A 185 14.65 9.38 1.43
CA ASN A 185 14.44 8.39 0.36
C ASN A 185 13.08 8.60 -0.35
N TYR A 186 12.03 8.93 0.41
CA TYR A 186 10.73 9.24 -0.16
C TYR A 186 10.75 10.50 -1.01
N GLN A 187 11.39 11.59 -0.55
CA GLN A 187 11.50 12.84 -1.30
C GLN A 187 12.28 12.67 -2.61
N GLU A 188 13.35 11.87 -2.60
CA GLU A 188 14.08 11.49 -3.81
C GLU A 188 13.16 10.74 -4.80
N ARG A 189 12.42 9.75 -4.32
CA ARG A 189 11.44 9.01 -5.14
C ARG A 189 10.36 9.93 -5.72
N ILE A 190 9.76 10.80 -4.91
CA ILE A 190 8.75 11.76 -5.36
C ILE A 190 9.32 12.71 -6.43
N SER A 191 10.58 13.13 -6.30
CA SER A 191 11.24 13.97 -7.30
C SER A 191 11.32 13.27 -8.67
N LEU A 192 11.64 11.97 -8.68
CA LEU A 192 11.63 11.16 -9.90
C LEU A 192 10.21 11.02 -10.50
N ILE A 193 9.22 10.74 -9.67
CA ILE A 193 7.81 10.61 -10.07
C ILE A 193 7.29 11.92 -10.64
N LYS A 194 7.57 13.06 -10.01
CA LYS A 194 7.16 14.39 -10.49
C LYS A 194 7.76 14.71 -11.86
N LYS A 195 9.05 14.43 -12.05
CA LYS A 195 9.72 14.61 -13.35
C LYS A 195 9.11 13.72 -14.42
N PHE A 196 8.87 12.46 -14.10
CA PHE A 196 8.28 11.50 -15.04
C PHE A 196 6.82 11.84 -15.39
N SER A 197 5.98 12.10 -14.39
CA SER A 197 4.55 12.41 -14.59
C SER A 197 4.35 13.68 -15.41
N SER A 198 5.13 14.73 -15.13
CA SER A 198 5.09 15.98 -15.90
C SER A 198 5.50 15.76 -17.35
N LYS A 199 6.54 14.94 -17.58
CA LYS A 199 7.04 14.64 -18.94
C LYS A 199 6.06 13.80 -19.76
N ASN A 200 5.40 12.83 -19.14
CA ASN A 200 4.54 11.86 -19.86
C ASN A 200 3.04 12.20 -19.76
N GLY A 201 2.67 13.26 -19.03
CA GLY A 201 1.29 13.70 -18.90
C GLY A 201 0.39 12.66 -18.22
N VAL A 202 0.81 12.14 -17.06
CA VAL A 202 0.04 11.17 -16.25
C VAL A 202 -0.25 11.70 -14.85
N LEU A 203 -1.34 11.24 -14.24
CA LEU A 203 -1.68 11.60 -12.87
C LEU A 203 -0.79 10.87 -11.86
N VAL A 204 -0.64 11.51 -10.70
CA VAL A 204 -0.09 10.89 -9.50
C VAL A 204 -1.23 10.79 -8.49
N ALA A 205 -1.49 9.59 -8.00
CA ALA A 205 -2.51 9.29 -7.01
C ALA A 205 -1.84 9.01 -5.65
N GLY A 206 -2.27 9.72 -4.62
CA GLY A 206 -1.78 9.53 -3.27
C GLY A 206 -2.65 8.55 -2.48
N TRP A 207 -2.02 7.64 -1.75
CA TRP A 207 -2.67 6.76 -0.78
C TRP A 207 -2.04 6.94 0.60
N SER A 208 -2.80 7.50 1.54
CA SER A 208 -2.27 7.92 2.84
C SER A 208 -2.96 7.34 4.06
N ALA A 209 -4.18 6.80 3.92
CA ALA A 209 -5.03 6.47 5.05
C ALA A 209 -5.63 5.06 4.95
N PHE A 210 -5.91 4.50 6.13
CA PHE A 210 -6.61 3.23 6.32
C PHE A 210 -7.98 3.40 6.96
N GLY A 211 -8.12 4.33 7.91
CA GLY A 211 -9.28 4.41 8.76
C GLY A 211 -9.56 3.09 9.47
N MET A 212 -10.81 2.62 9.36
CA MET A 212 -11.26 1.44 10.10
C MET A 212 -10.54 0.13 9.75
N ASP A 213 -10.00 -0.01 8.53
CA ASP A 213 -9.20 -1.18 8.17
C ASP A 213 -7.95 -1.30 9.06
N GLY A 214 -7.34 -0.15 9.38
CA GLY A 214 -6.20 -0.05 10.30
C GLY A 214 -6.56 -0.54 11.70
N VAL A 215 -7.69 -0.09 12.23
CA VAL A 215 -8.21 -0.53 13.54
C VAL A 215 -8.44 -2.05 13.53
N ILE A 216 -9.08 -2.56 12.48
CA ILE A 216 -9.41 -3.98 12.32
C ILE A 216 -8.14 -4.85 12.23
N TRP A 217 -7.09 -4.40 11.54
CA TRP A 217 -5.80 -5.11 11.53
C TRP A 217 -5.13 -5.18 12.91
N LEU A 218 -5.39 -4.20 13.78
CA LEU A 218 -4.75 -4.10 15.09
C LEU A 218 -5.48 -4.89 16.18
N ILE A 219 -6.80 -5.00 16.12
CA ILE A 219 -7.60 -5.61 17.20
C ILE A 219 -8.50 -6.78 16.73
N GLY A 220 -8.69 -6.93 15.42
CA GLY A 220 -9.59 -7.92 14.81
C GLY A 220 -11.02 -7.41 14.67
N ILE A 221 -11.76 -7.95 13.69
CA ILE A 221 -13.12 -7.50 13.32
C ILE A 221 -14.09 -7.64 14.49
N GLU A 222 -14.20 -8.86 15.05
CA GLU A 222 -15.16 -9.16 16.12
C GLU A 222 -14.90 -8.27 17.34
N LYS A 223 -13.65 -8.15 17.75
CA LYS A 223 -13.28 -7.33 18.89
C LYS A 223 -13.47 -5.83 18.63
N ALA A 224 -13.17 -5.35 17.43
CA ALA A 224 -13.45 -3.96 17.06
C ALA A 224 -14.94 -3.64 17.24
N ILE A 225 -15.84 -4.52 16.79
CA ILE A 225 -17.29 -4.36 16.93
C ILE A 225 -17.71 -4.39 18.40
N ILE A 226 -17.25 -5.38 19.17
CA ILE A 226 -17.62 -5.52 20.59
C ILE A 226 -17.10 -4.32 21.38
N THR A 227 -15.82 -3.97 21.26
CA THR A 227 -15.19 -2.85 21.97
C THR A 227 -15.86 -1.51 21.62
N ALA A 228 -16.28 -1.29 20.38
CA ALA A 228 -17.05 -0.10 20.00
C ALA A 228 -18.37 0.05 20.77
N MET A 229 -18.96 -1.06 21.23
CA MET A 229 -20.21 -1.05 21.98
C MET A 229 -20.00 -1.06 23.50
N THR A 230 -19.03 -1.84 23.99
CA THR A 230 -18.88 -2.15 25.42
C THR A 230 -17.74 -1.42 26.12
N GLU A 231 -16.76 -0.92 25.36
CA GLU A 231 -15.53 -0.30 25.87
C GLU A 231 -15.21 0.96 25.05
N GLN A 232 -16.18 1.88 24.98
CA GLN A 232 -16.16 3.03 24.07
C GLN A 232 -14.90 3.89 24.21
N ASP A 233 -14.43 4.14 25.44
CA ASP A 233 -13.20 4.92 25.67
C ASP A 233 -11.96 4.25 25.08
N PHE A 234 -11.86 2.91 25.17
CA PHE A 234 -10.76 2.15 24.57
C PHE A 234 -10.85 2.18 23.05
N PHE A 235 -12.05 1.95 22.50
CA PHE A 235 -12.26 2.00 21.05
C PHE A 235 -11.94 3.39 20.47
N GLN A 236 -12.42 4.45 21.12
CA GLN A 236 -12.20 5.83 20.71
C GLN A 236 -10.71 6.18 20.69
N GLU A 237 -9.97 5.80 21.74
CA GLU A 237 -8.52 6.05 21.82
C GLU A 237 -7.76 5.31 20.71
N LEU A 238 -8.13 4.05 20.41
CA LEU A 238 -7.53 3.30 19.29
C LEU A 238 -7.84 3.94 17.93
N VAL A 239 -9.08 4.39 17.70
CA VAL A 239 -9.48 5.10 16.48
C VAL A 239 -8.70 6.41 16.34
N GLU A 240 -8.54 7.18 17.41
CA GLU A 240 -7.77 8.42 17.42
C GLU A 240 -6.29 8.19 17.10
N MET A 241 -5.69 7.12 17.60
CA MET A 241 -4.32 6.75 17.25
C MET A 241 -4.15 6.48 15.75
N VAL A 242 -5.06 5.70 15.15
CA VAL A 242 -5.04 5.41 13.70
C VAL A 242 -5.33 6.68 12.89
N TYR A 243 -6.29 7.49 13.32
CA TYR A 243 -6.60 8.77 12.69
C TYR A 243 -5.40 9.70 12.67
N ASN A 244 -4.73 9.90 13.80
CA ASN A 244 -3.56 10.78 13.88
C ASN A 244 -2.40 10.28 13.01
N PHE A 245 -2.22 8.96 12.93
CA PHE A 245 -1.22 8.36 12.05
C PHE A 245 -1.56 8.58 10.56
N ASP A 246 -2.81 8.36 10.17
CA ASP A 246 -3.30 8.59 8.80
C ASP A 246 -3.27 10.07 8.41
N LEU A 247 -3.60 10.97 9.34
CA LEU A 247 -3.52 12.41 9.15
C LEU A 247 -2.07 12.84 8.91
N MET A 248 -1.13 12.40 9.75
CA MET A 248 0.30 12.66 9.56
C MET A 248 0.76 12.20 8.18
N ARG A 249 0.39 10.98 7.76
CA ARG A 249 0.76 10.46 6.45
C ARG A 249 0.15 11.28 5.31
N THR A 250 -1.09 11.75 5.48
CA THR A 250 -1.79 12.56 4.48
C THR A 250 -1.12 13.93 4.33
N GLU A 251 -0.86 14.62 5.43
CA GLU A 251 -0.23 15.95 5.42
C GLU A 251 1.20 15.91 4.87
N ARG A 252 1.96 14.84 5.11
CA ARG A 252 3.34 14.69 4.62
C ARG A 252 3.46 14.18 3.18
N MET A 253 2.36 13.66 2.62
CA MET A 253 2.30 13.20 1.23
C MET A 253 2.04 14.34 0.24
N LEU A 254 1.35 15.39 0.68
CA LEU A 254 1.03 16.60 -0.10
C LEU A 254 2.23 17.55 -0.24
#